data_AF-A0A1I3HYK4-F1
#
_entry.id   AF-A0A1I3HYK4-F1
#
_cell.length_a   1.000
_cell.length_b   1.000
_cell.length_c   1.000
_cell.angle_alpha   90.00
_cell.angle_beta   90.00
_cell.angle_gamma   90.00
#
_symmetry.space_group_name_H-M   'P 1'
#
loop_
_entity.id
_entity.type
_entity.pdbx_description
1 polymer ?
#
loop_
_entity_poly.entity_id
_entity_poly.type
_entity_poly.pdbx_seq_one_letter_code
_entity_poly.pdbx_strand_id
1 'polypeptide(L)'
;MTAGLDSIGFDVLGVPRPPDTTELERQAGALESAAGSRRSLGDDGARAHRLGAGNAGIANDALDEHVAGKAGLLSRTTAQTQHVSVAASVSQIATTVVKWAGGLLAGLAGLAGLAALTPQGRAMLALRLRPFAHRVQGWIRAAMQSVGRLFTRLADLVRGTTAKQRVGQQLTAEQRLMSTQWQRTVAERAKAAERAKIIETRTVKAKISAGRATESIDRAGKRLRSAESDIRNARTSVKTNVDAAYARGEIHPGHMAYLKSSSKPLANNFYLDEMTSIRLYEQATQLKGVEAQLGRHTATHLDDAQRHVDEGLAIARTHRMDAPDLYRLQDEVAELALRRSELADRARTARTEIISGFRSP
;
A
#
# COMPACT_ATOMS: atom_id res chain seq x y z
N MET A 1 -19.25 13.24 20.76
CA MET A 1 -20.37 12.54 20.08
C MET A 1 -19.99 11.17 19.50
N THR A 2 -18.73 10.72 19.57
CA THR A 2 -18.25 9.44 19.00
C THR A 2 -18.68 8.19 19.80
N ALA A 3 -18.88 8.29 21.11
CA ALA A 3 -19.19 7.15 21.99
C ALA A 3 -20.50 6.41 21.64
N GLY A 4 -21.46 7.07 20.97
CA GLY A 4 -22.72 6.45 20.55
C GLY A 4 -22.63 5.64 19.24
N LEU A 5 -21.65 5.94 18.38
CA LEU A 5 -21.44 5.22 17.12
C LEU A 5 -20.61 3.96 17.34
N ASP A 6 -19.66 4.01 18.26
CA ASP A 6 -18.84 2.86 18.62
C ASP A 6 -19.69 1.76 19.28
N SER A 7 -20.65 2.12 20.14
CA SER A 7 -21.56 1.15 20.76
C SER A 7 -22.42 0.41 19.73
N ILE A 8 -22.97 1.13 18.76
CA ILE A 8 -23.74 0.56 17.65
C ILE A 8 -22.85 -0.33 16.78
N GLY A 9 -21.60 0.08 16.54
CA GLY A 9 -20.61 -0.71 15.80
C GLY A 9 -20.25 -2.03 16.46
N PHE A 10 -20.04 -2.06 17.77
CA PHE A 10 -19.75 -3.29 18.52
C PHE A 10 -20.93 -4.28 18.49
N ASP A 11 -22.16 -3.79 18.63
CA ASP A 11 -23.38 -4.62 18.55
C ASP A 11 -23.57 -5.21 17.13
N VAL A 12 -23.34 -4.40 16.09
CA VAL A 12 -23.43 -4.85 14.69
C VAL A 12 -22.36 -5.88 14.34
N LEU A 13 -21.15 -5.74 14.91
CA LEU A 13 -20.08 -6.72 14.75
C LEU A 13 -20.27 -7.96 15.65
N GLY A 14 -21.16 -7.93 16.64
CA GLY A 14 -21.40 -9.03 17.58
C GLY A 14 -20.21 -9.32 18.49
N VAL A 15 -19.45 -8.30 18.85
CA VAL A 15 -18.19 -8.42 19.62
C VAL A 15 -18.35 -7.59 20.90
N PRO A 16 -18.04 -8.13 22.09
CA PRO A 16 -18.08 -7.34 23.32
C PRO A 16 -17.07 -6.19 23.26
N ARG A 17 -17.40 -5.09 23.94
CA ARG A 17 -16.49 -3.95 24.07
C ARG A 17 -15.16 -4.41 24.68
N PRO A 18 -14.03 -3.83 24.24
CA PRO A 18 -12.74 -4.13 24.84
C PRO A 18 -12.77 -3.83 26.35
N PRO A 19 -12.14 -4.66 27.18
CA PRO A 19 -12.08 -4.44 28.63
C PRO A 19 -11.33 -3.14 28.96
N ASP A 20 -11.75 -2.46 30.01
CA ASP A 20 -11.10 -1.25 30.51
C ASP A 20 -9.66 -1.58 30.96
N THR A 21 -8.68 -0.90 30.35
CA THR A 21 -7.25 -1.10 30.65
C THR A 21 -6.74 -0.23 31.79
N THR A 22 -7.58 0.66 32.34
CA THR A 22 -7.18 1.62 33.37
C THR A 22 -6.64 0.94 34.63
N GLU A 23 -7.26 -0.17 35.05
CA GLU A 23 -6.81 -0.92 36.23
C GLU A 23 -5.52 -1.72 35.96
N LEU A 24 -5.32 -2.21 34.72
CA LEU A 24 -4.06 -2.83 34.30
C LEU A 24 -2.91 -1.80 34.26
N GLU A 25 -3.20 -0.57 33.83
CA GLU A 25 -2.24 0.54 33.84
C GLU A 25 -1.87 0.97 35.26
N ARG A 26 -2.86 1.05 36.15
CA ARG A 26 -2.63 1.30 37.59
C ARG A 26 -1.74 0.21 38.20
N GLN A 27 -2.01 -1.06 37.88
CA GLN A 27 -1.21 -2.18 38.38
C GLN A 27 0.21 -2.21 37.77
N ALA A 28 0.36 -1.91 36.49
CA ALA A 28 1.67 -1.79 35.85
C ALA A 28 2.50 -0.66 36.48
N GLY A 29 1.88 0.50 36.73
CA GLY A 29 2.53 1.62 37.41
C GLY A 29 2.91 1.29 38.86
N ALA A 30 2.06 0.55 39.58
CA ALA A 30 2.37 0.07 40.93
C ALA A 30 3.56 -0.92 40.95
N LEU A 31 3.64 -1.81 39.97
CA LEU A 31 4.76 -2.74 39.79
C LEU A 31 6.06 -2.05 39.40
N GLU A 32 5.99 -1.02 38.56
CA GLU A 32 7.14 -0.19 38.17
C GLU A 32 7.63 0.65 39.35
N SER A 33 6.72 1.21 40.15
CA SER A 33 7.04 1.93 41.38
C SER A 33 7.68 1.01 42.42
N ALA A 34 7.17 -0.22 42.55
CA ALA A 34 7.77 -1.25 43.40
C ALA A 34 9.15 -1.70 42.88
N ALA A 35 9.35 -1.77 41.56
CA ALA A 35 10.66 -2.04 40.96
C ALA A 35 11.66 -0.91 41.25
N GLY A 36 11.22 0.35 41.11
CA GLY A 36 12.01 1.54 41.39
C GLY A 36 12.42 1.64 42.85
N SER A 37 11.48 1.44 43.78
CA SER A 37 11.75 1.43 45.23
C SER A 37 12.71 0.30 45.64
N ARG A 38 12.65 -0.87 45.00
CA ARG A 38 13.58 -1.97 45.28
C ARG A 38 14.96 -1.75 44.67
N ARG A 39 15.03 -1.09 43.51
CA ARG A 39 16.29 -0.67 42.91
C ARG A 39 17.01 0.36 43.79
N SER A 40 16.28 1.34 44.33
CA SER A 40 16.86 2.30 45.27
C SER A 40 17.37 1.63 46.54
N LEU A 41 16.63 0.65 47.10
CA LEU A 41 17.11 -0.16 48.23
C LEU A 41 18.38 -0.97 47.92
N GLY A 42 18.52 -1.46 46.69
CA GLY A 42 19.74 -2.13 46.23
C GLY A 42 20.93 -1.17 46.09
N ASP A 43 20.69 0.02 45.53
CA ASP A 43 21.70 1.07 45.39
C ASP A 43 22.14 1.62 46.76
N ASP A 44 21.19 1.81 47.68
CA ASP A 44 21.44 2.20 49.07
C ASP A 44 22.20 1.12 49.84
N GLY A 45 21.85 -0.16 49.65
CA GLY A 45 22.59 -1.29 50.20
C GLY A 45 24.03 -1.38 49.68
N ALA A 46 24.23 -1.15 48.38
CA ALA A 46 25.56 -1.10 47.77
C ALA A 46 26.37 0.14 48.22
N ARG A 47 25.69 1.23 48.58
CA ARG A 47 26.30 2.43 49.16
C ARG A 47 26.67 2.21 50.62
N ALA A 48 25.80 1.60 51.41
CA ALA A 48 26.04 1.22 52.80
C ALA A 48 27.22 0.22 52.90
N HIS A 49 27.29 -0.76 52.00
CA HIS A 49 28.43 -1.68 51.90
C HIS A 49 29.75 -0.96 51.59
N ARG A 50 29.72 0.03 50.67
CA ARG A 50 30.91 0.82 50.33
C ARG A 50 31.36 1.74 51.47
N LEU A 51 30.42 2.26 52.27
CA LEU A 51 30.72 3.04 53.45
C LEU A 51 31.18 2.17 54.64
N GLY A 52 30.66 0.93 54.75
CA GLY A 52 31.06 -0.06 55.74
C GLY A 52 32.48 -0.59 55.54
N ALA A 53 32.90 -0.78 54.28
CA ALA A 53 34.23 -1.30 53.91
C ALA A 53 35.42 -0.45 54.39
N GLY A 54 35.19 0.77 54.91
CA GLY A 54 36.21 1.59 55.56
C GLY A 54 36.41 1.32 57.06
N ASN A 55 35.56 0.50 57.69
CA ASN A 55 35.63 0.16 59.11
C ASN A 55 36.07 -1.30 59.29
N ALA A 56 37.15 -1.56 60.04
CA ALA A 56 37.60 -2.91 60.35
C ALA A 56 36.96 -3.44 61.64
N GLY A 57 36.43 -4.67 61.64
CA GLY A 57 35.97 -5.39 62.83
C GLY A 57 34.72 -6.27 62.62
N ILE A 58 34.34 -7.02 63.66
CA ILE A 58 33.26 -8.02 63.68
C ILE A 58 31.90 -7.45 63.21
N ALA A 59 31.65 -6.16 63.47
CA ALA A 59 30.44 -5.49 63.00
C ALA A 59 30.42 -5.28 61.47
N ASN A 60 31.59 -5.10 60.85
CA ASN A 60 31.70 -5.02 59.39
C ASN A 60 31.57 -6.39 58.75
N ASP A 61 32.11 -7.46 59.37
CA ASP A 61 31.95 -8.83 58.88
C ASP A 61 30.47 -9.28 58.93
N ALA A 62 29.74 -8.91 60.00
CA ALA A 62 28.31 -9.14 60.11
C ALA A 62 27.50 -8.31 59.10
N LEU A 63 27.93 -7.08 58.79
CA LEU A 63 27.34 -6.25 57.74
C LEU A 63 27.59 -6.85 56.35
N ASP A 64 28.80 -7.32 56.06
CA ASP A 64 29.17 -7.97 54.81
C ASP A 64 28.36 -9.26 54.59
N GLU A 65 28.21 -10.09 55.62
CA GLU A 65 27.39 -11.30 55.54
C GLU A 65 25.88 -10.99 55.42
N HIS A 66 25.39 -9.97 56.12
CA HIS A 66 23.99 -9.55 56.03
C HIS A 66 23.65 -8.84 54.71
N VAL A 67 24.60 -8.14 54.09
CA VAL A 67 24.38 -7.35 52.87
C VAL A 67 24.75 -8.15 51.61
N ALA A 68 25.94 -8.75 51.56
CA ALA A 68 26.48 -9.44 50.39
C ALA A 68 26.47 -10.98 50.49
N GLY A 69 26.23 -11.55 51.67
CA GLY A 69 26.19 -13.01 51.87
C GLY A 69 25.12 -13.74 51.03
N LYS A 70 25.21 -15.07 50.97
CA LYS A 70 24.28 -15.92 50.16
C LYS A 70 22.81 -15.75 50.53
N ALA A 71 22.50 -15.38 51.78
CA ALA A 71 21.16 -15.05 52.26
C ALA A 71 20.93 -13.53 52.44
N GLY A 72 21.92 -12.71 52.10
CA GLY A 72 21.97 -11.28 52.36
C GLY A 72 21.02 -10.44 51.51
N LEU A 73 20.85 -9.19 51.94
CA LEU A 73 19.92 -8.21 51.36
C LEU A 73 20.15 -8.00 49.86
N LEU A 74 21.39 -7.90 49.39
CA LEU A 74 21.69 -7.69 47.96
C LEU A 74 21.32 -8.91 47.12
N SER A 75 21.66 -10.12 47.56
CA SER A 75 21.32 -11.35 46.84
C SER A 75 19.79 -11.54 46.71
N ARG A 76 19.02 -11.24 47.78
CA ARG A 76 17.55 -11.31 47.75
C ARG A 76 16.91 -10.18 46.94
N THR A 77 17.40 -8.94 47.08
CA THR A 77 16.86 -7.79 46.34
C THR A 77 17.19 -7.85 44.87
N THR A 78 18.36 -8.36 44.46
CA THR A 78 18.72 -8.49 43.03
C THR A 78 17.86 -9.55 42.34
N ALA A 79 17.65 -10.71 42.97
CA ALA A 79 16.76 -11.75 42.45
C ALA A 79 15.30 -11.26 42.39
N GLN A 80 14.81 -10.61 43.45
CA GLN A 80 13.45 -10.06 43.48
C GLN A 80 13.26 -8.88 42.53
N THR A 81 14.29 -8.06 42.29
CA THR A 81 14.26 -6.93 41.33
C THR A 81 14.22 -7.43 39.90
N GLN A 82 14.95 -8.50 39.57
CA GLN A 82 14.85 -9.16 38.26
C GLN A 82 13.46 -9.76 38.03
N HIS A 83 12.81 -10.33 39.05
CA HIS A 83 11.45 -10.86 38.90
C HIS A 83 10.37 -9.77 38.79
N VAL A 84 10.51 -8.66 39.53
CA VAL A 84 9.55 -7.54 39.47
C VAL A 84 9.73 -6.71 38.20
N SER A 85 10.97 -6.48 37.73
CA SER A 85 11.20 -5.79 36.46
C SER A 85 10.72 -6.59 35.25
N VAL A 86 10.83 -7.93 35.30
CA VAL A 86 10.26 -8.82 34.27
C VAL A 86 8.74 -8.81 34.32
N ALA A 87 8.12 -8.83 35.50
CA ALA A 87 6.67 -8.68 35.63
C ALA A 87 6.18 -7.32 35.13
N ALA A 88 6.91 -6.23 35.40
CA ALA A 88 6.62 -4.89 34.89
C ALA A 88 6.76 -4.81 33.36
N SER A 89 7.84 -5.38 32.79
CA SER A 89 8.09 -5.42 31.35
C SER A 89 7.01 -6.23 30.61
N VAL A 90 6.61 -7.38 31.16
CA VAL A 90 5.55 -8.22 30.61
C VAL A 90 4.19 -7.53 30.73
N SER A 91 3.94 -6.81 31.83
CA SER A 91 2.72 -6.02 32.02
C SER A 91 2.67 -4.88 31.01
N GLN A 92 3.77 -4.17 30.77
CA GLN A 92 3.84 -3.09 29.79
C GLN A 92 3.63 -3.59 28.36
N ILE A 93 4.26 -4.72 27.98
CA ILE A 93 4.05 -5.36 26.68
C ILE A 93 2.59 -5.82 26.54
N ALA A 94 2.01 -6.41 27.59
CA ALA A 94 0.60 -6.78 27.59
C ALA A 94 -0.31 -5.56 27.42
N THR A 95 -0.05 -4.46 28.14
CA THR A 95 -0.80 -3.21 28.03
C THR A 95 -0.67 -2.60 26.63
N THR A 96 0.51 -2.60 26.02
CA THR A 96 0.71 -2.13 24.64
C THR A 96 -0.05 -2.98 23.64
N VAL A 97 -0.02 -4.31 23.80
CA VAL A 97 -0.75 -5.24 22.93
C VAL A 97 -2.27 -5.07 23.08
N VAL A 98 -2.77 -4.92 24.31
CA VAL A 98 -4.20 -4.70 24.57
C VAL A 98 -4.65 -3.33 24.05
N LYS A 99 -3.84 -2.27 24.19
CA LYS A 99 -4.14 -0.95 23.60
C LYS A 99 -4.15 -0.99 22.08
N TRP A 100 -3.18 -1.66 21.47
CA TRP A 100 -3.14 -1.80 20.01
C TRP A 100 -4.33 -2.60 19.48
N ALA A 101 -4.65 -3.72 20.11
CA ALA A 101 -5.78 -4.56 19.73
C ALA A 101 -7.14 -3.90 20.03
N GLY A 102 -7.25 -3.18 21.14
CA GLY A 102 -8.42 -2.37 21.50
C GLY A 102 -8.62 -1.19 20.56
N GLY A 103 -7.56 -0.50 20.16
CA GLY A 103 -7.60 0.56 19.17
C GLY A 103 -8.01 0.07 17.77
N LEU A 104 -7.54 -1.12 17.37
CA LEU A 104 -8.01 -1.78 16.15
C LEU A 104 -9.49 -2.14 16.20
N LEU A 105 -9.97 -2.69 17.33
CA LEU A 105 -11.38 -3.00 17.51
C LEU A 105 -12.26 -1.75 17.55
N ALA A 106 -11.82 -0.67 18.19
CA ALA A 106 -12.53 0.61 18.19
C ALA A 106 -12.59 1.21 16.79
N GLY A 107 -11.50 1.16 16.01
CA GLY A 107 -11.49 1.59 14.62
C GLY A 107 -12.43 0.78 13.73
N LEU A 108 -12.48 -0.55 13.93
CA LEU A 108 -13.43 -1.43 13.23
C LEU A 108 -14.88 -1.17 13.65
N ALA A 109 -15.14 -0.90 14.93
CA ALA A 109 -16.45 -0.54 15.43
C ALA A 109 -16.93 0.80 14.87
N GLY A 110 -16.07 1.81 14.78
CA GLY A 110 -16.39 3.09 14.14
C GLY A 110 -16.76 2.93 12.66
N LEU A 111 -15.99 2.12 11.91
CA LEU A 111 -16.30 1.79 10.51
C LEU A 111 -17.60 0.98 10.38
N ALA A 112 -17.87 0.07 11.31
CA ALA A 112 -19.10 -0.70 11.37
C ALA A 112 -20.33 0.14 11.71
N GLY A 113 -20.20 1.09 12.64
CA GLY A 113 -21.26 2.03 12.98
C GLY A 113 -21.66 2.91 11.79
N LEU A 114 -20.68 3.37 11.00
CA LEU A 114 -20.93 4.12 9.76
C LEU A 114 -21.57 3.26 8.67
N ALA A 115 -21.07 2.05 8.45
CA ALA A 115 -21.62 1.14 7.44
C ALA A 115 -23.00 0.58 7.82
N ALA A 116 -23.35 0.55 9.11
CA ALA A 116 -24.67 0.12 9.59
C ALA A 116 -25.81 1.11 9.27
N LEU A 117 -25.49 2.34 8.86
CA LEU A 117 -26.45 3.37 8.45
C LEU A 117 -27.04 3.10 7.05
N THR A 118 -26.48 2.15 6.29
CA THR A 118 -26.98 1.79 4.96
C THR A 118 -27.27 0.29 4.86
N PRO A 119 -28.32 -0.14 4.13
CA PRO A 119 -28.63 -1.57 3.93
C PRO A 119 -27.50 -2.32 3.21
N GLN A 120 -26.83 -1.65 2.28
CA GLN A 120 -25.71 -2.21 1.50
C GLN A 120 -24.44 -2.38 2.36
N GLY A 121 -24.17 -1.45 3.27
CA GLY A 121 -23.05 -1.54 4.21
C GLY A 121 -23.21 -2.68 5.22
N ARG A 122 -24.44 -2.98 5.68
CA ARG A 122 -24.72 -4.11 6.57
C ARG A 122 -24.37 -5.48 5.97
N ALA A 123 -24.64 -5.68 4.67
CA ALA A 123 -24.29 -6.93 3.98
C ALA A 123 -22.77 -7.11 3.86
N MET A 124 -22.05 -6.02 3.56
CA MET A 124 -20.58 -6.04 3.45
C MET A 124 -19.90 -6.27 4.81
N LEU A 125 -20.46 -5.70 5.88
CA LEU A 125 -20.03 -5.90 7.27
C LEU A 125 -20.11 -7.35 7.72
N ALA A 126 -21.24 -8.01 7.45
CA ALA A 126 -21.49 -9.39 7.86
C ALA A 126 -20.49 -10.37 7.22
N LEU A 127 -20.10 -10.13 5.97
CA LEU A 127 -19.29 -11.08 5.19
C LEU A 127 -17.77 -10.95 5.44
N ARG A 128 -17.27 -9.74 5.72
CA ARG A 128 -15.80 -9.50 5.84
C ARG A 128 -15.32 -9.03 7.21
N LEU A 129 -16.10 -8.19 7.89
CA LEU A 129 -15.64 -7.55 9.12
C LEU A 129 -15.91 -8.41 10.35
N ARG A 130 -17.02 -9.15 10.37
CA ARG A 130 -17.39 -10.06 11.47
C ARG A 130 -16.36 -11.18 11.73
N PRO A 131 -15.88 -11.94 10.72
CA PRO A 131 -14.90 -13.00 10.95
C PRO A 131 -13.54 -12.44 11.42
N PHE A 132 -13.18 -11.25 10.94
CA PHE A 132 -11.94 -10.58 11.33
C PHE A 132 -12.01 -10.10 12.78
N ALA A 133 -13.11 -9.46 13.17
CA ALA A 133 -13.30 -8.98 14.54
C ALA A 133 -13.31 -10.13 15.57
N HIS A 134 -13.92 -11.28 15.24
CA HIS A 134 -13.85 -12.47 16.10
C HIS A 134 -12.43 -13.05 16.22
N ARG A 135 -11.61 -13.01 15.17
CA ARG A 135 -10.19 -13.41 15.28
C ARG A 135 -9.40 -12.48 16.19
N VAL A 136 -9.60 -11.17 16.05
CA VAL A 136 -8.96 -10.17 16.92
C VAL A 136 -9.39 -10.35 18.38
N GLN A 137 -10.68 -10.62 18.63
CA GLN A 137 -11.17 -10.95 19.97
C GLN A 137 -10.57 -12.24 20.52
N GLY A 138 -10.41 -13.27 19.67
CA GLY A 138 -9.72 -14.51 20.02
C GLY A 138 -8.27 -14.26 20.46
N TRP A 139 -7.56 -13.38 19.76
CA TRP A 139 -6.20 -12.97 20.14
C TRP A 139 -6.16 -12.19 21.45
N ILE A 140 -7.10 -11.26 21.67
CA ILE A 140 -7.20 -10.51 22.94
C ILE A 140 -7.46 -11.46 24.11
N ARG A 141 -8.39 -12.41 23.94
CA ARG A 141 -8.71 -13.40 24.97
C ARG A 141 -7.52 -14.32 25.25
N ALA A 142 -6.82 -14.78 24.22
CA ALA A 142 -5.62 -15.60 24.36
C ALA A 142 -4.47 -14.84 25.06
N ALA A 143 -4.29 -13.55 24.75
CA ALA A 143 -3.33 -12.69 25.41
C ALA A 143 -3.70 -12.43 26.88
N MET A 144 -4.97 -12.17 27.18
CA MET A 144 -5.46 -12.02 28.57
C MET A 144 -5.30 -13.33 29.37
N GLN A 145 -5.54 -14.49 28.76
CA GLN A 145 -5.33 -15.78 29.41
C GLN A 145 -3.85 -16.07 29.67
N SER A 146 -2.95 -15.71 28.76
CA SER A 146 -1.50 -15.88 28.98
C SER A 146 -1.00 -14.96 30.10
N VAL A 147 -1.48 -13.71 30.14
CA VAL A 147 -1.21 -12.77 31.23
C VAL A 147 -1.75 -13.29 32.56
N GLY A 148 -3.00 -13.78 32.62
CA GLY A 148 -3.58 -14.38 33.82
C GLY A 148 -2.82 -15.61 34.32
N ARG A 149 -2.31 -16.46 33.42
CA ARG A 149 -1.43 -17.60 33.77
C ARG A 149 -0.08 -17.14 34.31
N LEU A 150 0.48 -16.05 33.80
CA LEU A 150 1.73 -15.49 34.30
C LEU A 150 1.54 -14.86 35.68
N PHE A 151 0.44 -14.16 35.92
CA PHE A 151 0.11 -13.61 37.24
C PHE A 151 -0.19 -14.69 38.28
N THR A 152 -0.95 -15.73 37.93
CA THR A 152 -1.20 -16.88 38.83
C THR A 152 0.08 -17.63 39.15
N ARG A 153 0.96 -17.86 38.16
CA ARG A 153 2.27 -18.47 38.40
C ARG A 153 3.21 -17.59 39.22
N LEU A 154 3.16 -16.26 39.05
CA LEU A 154 3.88 -15.32 39.90
C LEU A 154 3.34 -15.34 41.34
N ALA A 155 2.01 -15.42 41.52
CA ALA A 155 1.38 -15.56 42.83
C ALA A 155 1.73 -16.91 43.50
N ASP A 156 1.79 -18.00 42.73
CA ASP A 156 2.22 -19.32 43.21
C ASP A 156 3.72 -19.34 43.56
N LEU A 157 4.55 -18.61 42.82
CA LEU A 157 5.99 -18.41 43.12
C LEU A 157 6.23 -17.59 44.39
N VAL A 158 5.31 -16.68 44.73
CA VAL A 158 5.30 -15.95 46.00
C VAL A 158 4.83 -16.84 47.14
N ARG A 159 3.95 -17.82 46.88
CA ARG A 159 3.41 -18.76 47.89
C ARG A 159 4.21 -20.06 48.09
N GLY A 160 5.07 -20.49 47.17
CA GLY A 160 5.78 -21.79 47.25
C GLY A 160 7.29 -21.70 47.00
N THR A 161 8.09 -22.07 48.01
CA THR A 161 9.54 -21.81 48.11
C THR A 161 10.51 -22.89 47.62
N THR A 162 10.11 -23.89 46.83
CA THR A 162 11.01 -25.04 46.57
C THR A 162 11.16 -25.55 45.12
N ALA A 163 10.62 -24.86 44.11
CA ALA A 163 10.86 -25.19 42.68
C ALA A 163 11.73 -24.15 41.93
N LYS A 164 12.48 -23.32 42.69
CA LYS A 164 12.94 -22.00 42.24
C LYS A 164 14.13 -21.93 41.28
N GLN A 165 14.88 -23.01 41.04
CA GLN A 165 16.08 -22.92 40.18
C GLN A 165 15.94 -23.52 38.77
N ARG A 166 15.22 -24.63 38.60
CA ARG A 166 15.10 -25.28 37.28
C ARG A 166 14.10 -24.57 36.36
N VAL A 167 12.99 -24.09 36.92
CA VAL A 167 11.93 -23.43 36.15
C VAL A 167 12.33 -22.00 35.76
N GLY A 168 13.08 -21.27 36.60
CA GLY A 168 13.55 -19.91 36.32
C GLY A 168 14.58 -19.82 35.19
N GLN A 169 15.48 -20.80 35.06
CA GLN A 169 16.47 -20.87 33.97
C GLN A 169 15.85 -21.30 32.63
N GLN A 170 14.91 -22.25 32.64
CA GLN A 170 14.16 -22.61 31.43
C GLN A 170 13.29 -21.45 30.92
N LEU A 171 12.62 -20.71 31.81
CA LEU A 171 11.80 -19.55 31.45
C LEU A 171 12.62 -18.39 30.87
N THR A 172 13.84 -18.12 31.37
CA THR A 172 14.69 -17.05 30.83
C THR A 172 15.29 -17.40 29.47
N ALA A 173 15.60 -18.68 29.22
CA ALA A 173 16.04 -19.13 27.90
C ALA A 173 14.89 -19.10 26.87
N GLU A 174 13.71 -19.59 27.23
CA GLU A 174 12.52 -19.56 26.36
C GLU A 174 12.03 -18.12 26.09
N GLN A 175 12.06 -17.23 27.09
CA GLN A 175 11.70 -15.82 26.88
C GLN A 175 12.69 -15.07 25.99
N ARG A 176 14.01 -15.33 26.09
CA ARG A 176 15.00 -14.73 25.19
C ARG A 176 14.83 -15.22 23.77
N LEU A 177 14.50 -16.50 23.59
CA LEU A 177 14.19 -17.06 22.28
C LEU A 177 12.89 -16.47 21.72
N MET A 178 11.83 -16.36 22.52
CA MET A 178 10.58 -15.73 22.10
C MET A 178 10.73 -14.23 21.79
N SER A 179 11.49 -13.47 22.60
CA SER A 179 11.66 -12.03 22.37
C SER A 179 12.50 -11.74 21.14
N THR A 180 13.57 -12.52 20.89
CA THR A 180 14.37 -12.40 19.67
C THR A 180 13.62 -12.85 18.44
N GLN A 181 12.87 -13.95 18.51
CA GLN A 181 11.99 -14.40 17.42
C GLN A 181 10.89 -13.37 17.14
N TRP A 182 10.27 -12.80 18.17
CA TRP A 182 9.25 -11.78 18.03
C TRP A 182 9.81 -10.49 17.43
N GLN A 183 10.96 -9.99 17.91
CA GLN A 183 11.64 -8.81 17.34
C GLN A 183 11.99 -9.02 15.87
N ARG A 184 12.46 -10.22 15.49
CA ARG A 184 12.69 -10.58 14.09
C ARG A 184 11.40 -10.53 13.28
N THR A 185 10.30 -11.12 13.77
CA THR A 185 9.01 -11.08 13.05
C THR A 185 8.45 -9.67 12.90
N VAL A 186 8.61 -8.79 13.91
CA VAL A 186 8.16 -7.39 13.84
C VAL A 186 9.02 -6.60 12.85
N ALA A 187 10.34 -6.77 12.89
CA ALA A 187 11.25 -6.11 11.96
C ALA A 187 11.02 -6.59 10.50
N GLU A 188 10.77 -7.88 10.30
CA GLU A 188 10.41 -8.44 8.99
C GLU A 188 9.08 -7.89 8.48
N ARG A 189 8.06 -7.78 9.35
CA ARG A 189 6.78 -7.16 9.00
C ARG A 189 6.91 -5.68 8.67
N ALA A 190 7.72 -4.94 9.41
CA ALA A 190 7.99 -3.53 9.13
C ALA A 190 8.67 -3.35 7.75
N LYS A 191 9.69 -4.18 7.45
CA LYS A 191 10.33 -4.21 6.12
C LYS A 191 9.35 -4.60 5.02
N ALA A 192 8.46 -5.57 5.26
CA ALA A 192 7.43 -5.95 4.30
C ALA A 192 6.43 -4.82 4.04
N ALA A 193 6.02 -4.07 5.08
CA ALA A 193 5.14 -2.91 4.94
C ALA A 193 5.81 -1.76 4.18
N GLU A 194 7.10 -1.52 4.42
CA GLU A 194 7.87 -0.52 3.68
C GLU A 194 7.96 -0.87 2.19
N ARG A 195 8.24 -2.15 1.87
CA ARG A 195 8.27 -2.65 0.48
C ARG A 195 6.90 -2.54 -0.19
N ALA A 196 5.82 -2.87 0.53
CA ALA A 196 4.45 -2.70 0.02
C ALA A 196 4.17 -1.24 -0.35
N LYS A 197 4.60 -0.29 0.48
CA LYS A 197 4.47 1.15 0.20
C LYS A 197 5.26 1.58 -1.05
N ILE A 198 6.44 1.03 -1.27
CA ILE A 198 7.23 1.29 -2.49
C ILE A 198 6.48 0.77 -3.73
N ILE A 199 5.97 -0.47 -3.67
CA ILE A 199 5.16 -1.08 -4.75
C ILE A 199 3.93 -0.22 -5.05
N GLU A 200 3.21 0.23 -4.01
CA GLU A 200 2.05 1.11 -4.14
C GLU A 200 2.43 2.44 -4.81
N THR A 201 3.54 3.06 -4.38
CA THR A 201 4.03 4.30 -4.98
C THR A 201 4.36 4.13 -6.46
N ARG A 202 4.98 3.01 -6.85
CA ARG A 202 5.25 2.69 -8.26
C ARG A 202 3.97 2.48 -9.05
N THR A 203 3.00 1.78 -8.46
CA THR A 203 1.67 1.56 -9.03
C THR A 203 0.95 2.88 -9.30
N VAL A 204 0.97 3.83 -8.36
CA VAL A 204 0.35 5.16 -8.53
C VAL A 204 1.05 5.96 -9.64
N LYS A 205 2.40 5.96 -9.68
CA LYS A 205 3.14 6.65 -10.74
C LYS A 205 2.86 6.06 -12.13
N ALA A 206 2.83 4.73 -12.23
CA ALA A 206 2.45 4.04 -13.47
C ALA A 206 1.04 4.44 -13.94
N LYS A 207 0.05 4.45 -13.03
CA LYS A 207 -1.33 4.89 -13.32
C LYS A 207 -1.39 6.34 -13.82
N ILE A 208 -0.66 7.26 -13.20
CA ILE A 208 -0.63 8.67 -13.63
C ILE A 208 -0.06 8.79 -15.04
N SER A 209 1.06 8.12 -15.31
CA SER A 209 1.69 8.14 -16.64
C SER A 209 0.81 7.48 -17.71
N ALA A 210 0.21 6.32 -17.41
CA ALA A 210 -0.75 5.66 -18.29
C ALA A 210 -1.98 6.54 -18.56
N GLY A 211 -2.55 7.17 -17.53
CA GLY A 211 -3.66 8.11 -17.68
C GLY A 211 -3.35 9.29 -18.59
N ARG A 212 -2.16 9.90 -18.46
CA ARG A 212 -1.70 10.96 -19.38
C ARG A 212 -1.53 10.45 -20.82
N ALA A 213 -1.04 9.23 -21.00
CA ALA A 213 -0.96 8.61 -22.31
C ALA A 213 -2.35 8.40 -22.92
N THR A 214 -3.31 7.87 -22.15
CA THR A 214 -4.71 7.67 -22.56
C THR A 214 -5.35 8.97 -23.04
N GLU A 215 -5.26 10.04 -22.25
CA GLU A 215 -5.79 11.35 -22.64
C GLU A 215 -5.15 11.88 -23.93
N SER A 216 -3.83 11.70 -24.08
CA SER A 216 -3.11 12.10 -25.29
C SER A 216 -3.57 11.31 -26.52
N ILE A 217 -3.73 9.98 -26.38
CA ILE A 217 -4.27 9.07 -27.40
C ILE A 217 -5.68 9.47 -27.79
N ASP A 218 -6.55 9.80 -26.83
CA ASP A 218 -7.93 10.19 -27.11
C ASP A 218 -8.03 11.54 -27.82
N ARG A 219 -7.21 12.53 -27.43
CA ARG A 219 -7.12 13.82 -28.13
C ARG A 219 -6.62 13.63 -29.58
N ALA A 220 -5.57 12.83 -29.76
CA ALA A 220 -5.05 12.47 -31.08
C ALA A 220 -6.12 11.75 -31.93
N GLY A 221 -6.83 10.79 -31.34
CA GLY A 221 -7.88 10.03 -32.02
C GLY A 221 -9.07 10.90 -32.45
N LYS A 222 -9.48 11.89 -31.65
CA LYS A 222 -10.52 12.85 -32.03
C LYS A 222 -10.10 13.69 -33.25
N ARG A 223 -8.86 14.21 -33.25
CA ARG A 223 -8.31 14.98 -34.37
C ARG A 223 -8.20 14.15 -35.64
N LEU A 224 -7.69 12.91 -35.52
CA LEU A 224 -7.60 11.97 -36.64
C LEU A 224 -8.98 11.69 -37.26
N ARG A 225 -10.00 11.37 -36.43
CA ARG A 225 -11.36 11.11 -36.94
C ARG A 225 -11.95 12.31 -37.67
N SER A 226 -11.68 13.53 -37.21
CA SER A 226 -12.09 14.76 -37.90
C SER A 226 -11.43 14.85 -39.28
N ALA A 227 -10.11 14.67 -39.34
CA ALA A 227 -9.37 14.69 -40.61
C ALA A 227 -9.82 13.57 -41.57
N GLU A 228 -10.03 12.35 -41.08
CA GLU A 228 -10.57 11.22 -41.86
C GLU A 228 -11.99 11.52 -42.40
N SER A 229 -12.80 12.26 -41.64
CA SER A 229 -14.11 12.72 -42.13
C SER A 229 -13.97 13.75 -43.25
N ASP A 230 -13.06 14.71 -43.11
CA ASP A 230 -12.80 15.73 -44.13
C ASP A 230 -12.26 15.11 -45.42
N ILE A 231 -11.36 14.13 -45.32
CA ILE A 231 -10.85 13.36 -46.46
C ILE A 231 -11.99 12.62 -47.18
N ARG A 232 -12.88 11.94 -46.43
CA ARG A 232 -14.04 11.24 -47.02
C ARG A 232 -15.00 12.20 -47.72
N ASN A 233 -15.25 13.36 -47.12
CA ASN A 233 -16.10 14.40 -47.71
C ASN A 233 -15.47 14.93 -49.00
N ALA A 234 -14.18 15.25 -48.99
CA ALA A 234 -13.47 15.71 -50.17
C ALA A 234 -13.45 14.65 -51.29
N ARG A 235 -13.25 13.37 -50.98
CA ARG A 235 -13.38 12.28 -51.98
C ARG A 235 -14.77 12.22 -52.59
N THR A 236 -15.80 12.41 -51.77
CA THR A 236 -17.19 12.44 -52.24
C THR A 236 -17.41 13.63 -53.18
N SER A 237 -16.92 14.81 -52.83
CA SER A 237 -16.99 16.00 -53.69
C SER A 237 -16.26 15.79 -55.03
N VAL A 238 -15.04 15.24 -55.01
CA VAL A 238 -14.31 14.88 -56.24
C VAL A 238 -15.13 13.95 -57.10
N LYS A 239 -15.69 12.87 -56.52
CA LYS A 239 -16.48 11.90 -57.26
C LYS A 239 -17.69 12.56 -57.93
N THR A 240 -18.46 13.35 -57.17
CA THR A 240 -19.64 14.06 -57.67
C THR A 240 -19.27 15.04 -58.79
N ASN A 241 -18.18 15.80 -58.63
CA ASN A 241 -17.75 16.78 -59.62
C ASN A 241 -17.23 16.13 -60.91
N VAL A 242 -16.48 15.03 -60.80
CA VAL A 242 -16.03 14.21 -61.94
C VAL A 242 -17.21 13.59 -62.67
N ASP A 243 -18.20 13.04 -61.93
CA ASP A 243 -19.41 12.47 -62.52
C ASP A 243 -20.21 13.53 -63.29
N ALA A 244 -20.36 14.73 -62.72
CA ALA A 244 -21.05 15.84 -63.37
C ALA A 244 -20.32 16.33 -64.63
N ALA A 245 -18.98 16.46 -64.58
CA ALA A 245 -18.18 16.85 -65.74
C ALA A 245 -18.19 15.78 -66.86
N TYR A 246 -18.19 14.50 -66.49
CA TYR A 246 -18.39 13.40 -67.43
C TYR A 246 -19.76 13.48 -68.12
N ALA A 247 -20.83 13.71 -67.35
CA ALA A 247 -22.19 13.86 -67.90
C ALA A 247 -22.32 15.05 -68.87
N ARG A 248 -21.50 16.10 -68.70
CA ARG A 248 -21.41 17.25 -69.64
C ARG A 248 -20.51 16.98 -70.86
N GLY A 249 -19.86 15.83 -70.95
CA GLY A 249 -18.92 15.49 -72.04
C GLY A 249 -17.54 16.16 -71.92
N GLU A 250 -17.21 16.75 -70.77
CA GLU A 250 -15.93 17.43 -70.53
C GLU A 250 -14.78 16.43 -70.27
N ILE A 251 -15.11 15.19 -69.93
CA ILE A 251 -14.14 14.14 -69.58
C ILE A 251 -14.35 12.91 -70.46
N HIS A 252 -13.27 12.44 -71.08
CA HIS A 252 -13.28 11.17 -71.82
C HIS A 252 -13.46 9.96 -70.87
N PRO A 253 -14.23 8.91 -71.23
CA PRO A 253 -14.46 7.75 -70.36
C PRO A 253 -13.18 7.11 -69.81
N GLY A 254 -12.11 7.03 -70.62
CA GLY A 254 -10.80 6.52 -70.20
C GLY A 254 -10.10 7.35 -69.11
N HIS A 255 -10.35 8.67 -69.05
CA HIS A 255 -9.83 9.54 -67.99
C HIS A 255 -10.66 9.48 -66.70
N MET A 256 -11.92 9.05 -66.78
CA MET A 256 -12.81 8.97 -65.60
C MET A 256 -12.26 7.99 -64.54
N ALA A 257 -11.80 6.81 -64.97
CA ALA A 257 -11.24 5.81 -64.05
C ALA A 257 -9.97 6.35 -63.36
N TYR A 258 -9.08 7.00 -64.11
CA TYR A 258 -7.87 7.61 -63.58
C TYR A 258 -8.19 8.70 -62.53
N LEU A 259 -9.12 9.61 -62.83
CA LEU A 259 -9.52 10.69 -61.93
C LEU A 259 -10.21 10.18 -60.65
N LYS A 260 -10.93 9.06 -60.74
CA LYS A 260 -11.56 8.40 -59.59
C LYS A 260 -10.58 7.54 -58.77
N SER A 261 -9.53 7.02 -59.39
CA SER A 261 -8.63 6.02 -58.80
C SER A 261 -7.67 6.51 -57.71
N SER A 262 -7.83 7.74 -57.19
CA SER A 262 -7.07 8.26 -56.02
C SER A 262 -5.55 8.33 -56.18
N SER A 263 -5.01 8.11 -57.38
CA SER A 263 -3.56 8.12 -57.65
C SER A 263 -2.95 9.51 -57.54
N LYS A 264 -3.75 10.58 -57.68
CA LYS A 264 -3.33 11.95 -57.39
C LYS A 264 -3.54 12.29 -55.91
N PRO A 265 -2.63 13.09 -55.31
CA PRO A 265 -2.86 13.71 -54.01
C PRO A 265 -4.22 14.39 -53.96
N LEU A 266 -5.01 14.12 -52.91
CA LEU A 266 -6.36 14.65 -52.82
C LEU A 266 -6.34 16.19 -52.83
N ALA A 267 -5.39 16.82 -52.13
CA ALA A 267 -5.27 18.28 -52.07
C ALA A 267 -4.86 18.95 -53.40
N ASN A 268 -4.40 18.20 -54.39
CA ASN A 268 -4.05 18.69 -55.73
C ASN A 268 -5.04 18.23 -56.80
N ASN A 269 -6.24 17.81 -56.39
CA ASN A 269 -7.26 17.37 -57.33
C ASN A 269 -7.94 18.58 -57.98
N PHE A 270 -7.87 18.68 -59.31
CA PHE A 270 -8.46 19.77 -60.09
C PHE A 270 -9.98 19.91 -59.92
N TYR A 271 -10.66 18.84 -59.48
CA TYR A 271 -12.11 18.85 -59.23
C TYR A 271 -12.49 19.20 -57.79
N LEU A 272 -11.51 19.56 -56.95
CA LEU A 272 -11.78 20.23 -55.68
C LEU A 272 -11.71 21.73 -55.87
N ASP A 273 -12.58 22.43 -55.16
CA ASP A 273 -12.46 23.88 -55.02
C ASP A 273 -11.21 24.25 -54.21
N GLU A 274 -10.73 25.48 -54.39
CA GLU A 274 -9.54 26.00 -53.74
C GLU A 274 -9.65 25.96 -52.21
N MET A 275 -10.83 26.27 -51.65
CA MET A 275 -11.04 26.30 -50.20
C MET A 275 -10.97 24.89 -49.58
N THR A 276 -11.54 23.87 -50.25
CA THR A 276 -11.40 22.48 -49.82
C THR A 276 -9.95 22.02 -49.91
N SER A 277 -9.23 22.42 -50.96
CA SER A 277 -7.81 22.10 -51.12
C SER A 277 -6.95 22.70 -50.01
N ILE A 278 -7.15 23.99 -49.68
CA ILE A 278 -6.50 24.67 -48.55
C ILE A 278 -6.80 23.94 -47.23
N ARG A 279 -8.07 23.61 -46.97
CA ARG A 279 -8.46 22.87 -45.75
C ARG A 279 -7.78 21.51 -45.67
N LEU A 280 -7.63 20.80 -46.79
CA LEU A 280 -6.90 19.52 -46.79
C LEU A 280 -5.41 19.71 -46.45
N TYR A 281 -4.76 20.75 -46.95
CA TYR A 281 -3.37 21.07 -46.56
C TYR A 281 -3.24 21.39 -45.06
N GLU A 282 -4.19 22.14 -44.51
CA GLU A 282 -4.27 22.38 -43.06
C GLU A 282 -4.43 21.06 -42.29
N GLN A 283 -5.34 20.18 -42.73
CA GLN A 283 -5.52 18.86 -42.12
C GLN A 283 -4.25 18.00 -42.20
N ALA A 284 -3.52 18.05 -43.32
CA ALA A 284 -2.26 17.32 -43.45
C ALA A 284 -1.20 17.81 -42.45
N THR A 285 -1.18 19.12 -42.18
CA THR A 285 -0.32 19.73 -41.17
C THR A 285 -0.75 19.34 -39.76
N GLN A 286 -2.06 19.32 -39.48
CA GLN A 286 -2.60 18.84 -38.20
C GLN A 286 -2.27 17.36 -37.96
N LEU A 287 -2.41 16.51 -38.97
CA LEU A 287 -2.06 15.09 -38.90
C LEU A 287 -0.57 14.86 -38.62
N LYS A 288 0.32 15.67 -39.23
CA LYS A 288 1.75 15.67 -38.87
C LYS A 288 1.97 16.02 -37.38
N GLY A 289 1.18 16.96 -36.85
CA GLY A 289 1.17 17.28 -35.42
C GLY A 289 0.69 16.11 -34.55
N VAL A 290 -0.35 15.38 -35.00
CA VAL A 290 -0.85 14.16 -34.34
C VAL A 290 0.22 13.06 -34.35
N GLU A 291 0.90 12.82 -35.47
CA GLU A 291 2.02 11.89 -35.58
C GLU A 291 3.13 12.24 -34.58
N ALA A 292 3.54 13.51 -34.51
CA ALA A 292 4.56 13.97 -33.57
C ALA A 292 4.13 13.82 -32.11
N GLN A 293 2.87 14.14 -31.79
CA GLN A 293 2.30 13.97 -30.45
C GLN A 293 2.31 12.50 -30.02
N LEU A 294 1.87 11.59 -30.90
CA LEU A 294 1.86 10.15 -30.62
C LEU A 294 3.28 9.57 -30.53
N GLY A 295 4.18 9.98 -31.42
CA GLY A 295 5.53 9.45 -31.49
C GLY A 295 6.47 9.92 -30.38
N ARG A 296 6.29 11.13 -29.84
CA ARG A 296 7.13 11.67 -28.76
C ARG A 296 6.41 11.69 -27.42
N HIS A 297 5.42 12.57 -27.27
CA HIS A 297 4.80 12.83 -25.97
C HIS A 297 4.08 11.62 -25.39
N THR A 298 3.24 10.97 -26.19
CA THR A 298 2.52 9.77 -25.75
C THR A 298 3.48 8.61 -25.48
N ALA A 299 4.49 8.43 -26.36
CA ALA A 299 5.50 7.39 -26.19
C ALA A 299 6.27 7.54 -24.86
N THR A 300 6.73 8.75 -24.52
CA THR A 300 7.42 9.01 -23.25
C THR A 300 6.55 8.64 -22.03
N HIS A 301 5.25 8.97 -22.05
CA HIS A 301 4.37 8.59 -20.94
C HIS A 301 4.15 7.07 -20.83
N LEU A 302 4.09 6.35 -21.94
CA LEU A 302 3.99 4.89 -21.93
C LEU A 302 5.29 4.25 -21.46
N ASP A 303 6.45 4.74 -21.90
CA ASP A 303 7.76 4.27 -21.44
C ASP A 303 7.94 4.50 -19.93
N ASP A 304 7.52 5.68 -19.44
CA ASP A 304 7.52 6.01 -18.02
C ASP A 304 6.59 5.08 -17.21
N ALA A 305 5.39 4.80 -17.73
CA ALA A 305 4.44 3.88 -17.11
C ALA A 305 5.01 2.46 -17.04
N GLN A 306 5.55 1.96 -18.17
CA GLN A 306 6.16 0.64 -18.28
C GLN A 306 7.33 0.48 -17.31
N ARG A 307 8.23 1.46 -17.26
CA ARG A 307 9.36 1.47 -16.32
C ARG A 307 8.89 1.34 -14.87
N HIS A 308 7.85 2.08 -14.47
CA HIS A 308 7.34 1.99 -13.10
C HIS A 308 6.65 0.66 -12.80
N VAL A 309 5.97 0.07 -13.78
CA VAL A 309 5.41 -1.28 -13.68
C VAL A 309 6.54 -2.29 -13.48
N ASP A 310 7.58 -2.25 -14.31
CA ASP A 310 8.72 -3.18 -14.25
C ASP A 310 9.51 -3.05 -12.95
N GLU A 311 9.77 -1.84 -12.49
CA GLU A 311 10.40 -1.58 -11.19
C GLU A 311 9.56 -2.16 -10.04
N GLY A 312 8.24 -1.95 -10.06
CA GLY A 312 7.33 -2.48 -9.05
C GLY A 312 7.28 -4.00 -9.05
N LEU A 313 7.18 -4.61 -10.23
CA LEU A 313 7.15 -6.08 -10.40
C LEU A 313 8.48 -6.71 -10.00
N ALA A 314 9.62 -6.07 -10.30
CA ALA A 314 10.93 -6.54 -9.87
C ALA A 314 11.04 -6.60 -8.33
N ILE A 315 10.54 -5.56 -7.64
CA ILE A 315 10.49 -5.52 -6.16
C ILE A 315 9.57 -6.62 -5.64
N ALA A 316 8.38 -6.77 -6.23
CA ALA A 316 7.41 -7.78 -5.83
C ALA A 316 7.98 -9.21 -5.97
N ARG A 317 8.61 -9.53 -7.12
CA ARG A 317 9.27 -10.83 -7.37
C ARG A 317 10.41 -11.10 -6.40
N THR A 318 11.30 -10.13 -6.20
CA THR A 318 12.47 -10.24 -5.30
C THR A 318 12.04 -10.58 -3.87
N HIS A 319 10.87 -10.10 -3.46
CA HIS A 319 10.37 -10.29 -2.10
C HIS A 319 9.19 -11.26 -1.99
N ARG A 320 8.87 -12.00 -3.06
CA ARG A 320 7.75 -12.96 -3.14
C ARG A 320 6.42 -12.35 -2.68
N MET A 321 6.19 -11.08 -3.04
CA MET A 321 4.95 -10.36 -2.76
C MET A 321 4.02 -10.47 -3.97
N ASP A 322 2.73 -10.58 -3.72
CA ASP A 322 1.72 -10.49 -4.77
C ASP A 322 1.48 -9.03 -5.16
N ALA A 323 1.26 -8.77 -6.45
CA ALA A 323 1.09 -7.44 -7.00
C ALA A 323 0.14 -7.46 -8.23
N PRO A 324 -1.12 -7.90 -8.06
CA PRO A 324 -2.06 -8.07 -9.17
C PRO A 324 -2.36 -6.77 -9.91
N ASP A 325 -2.33 -5.63 -9.21
CA ASP A 325 -2.54 -4.31 -9.82
C ASP A 325 -1.42 -3.94 -10.81
N LEU A 326 -0.17 -4.36 -10.55
CA LEU A 326 0.94 -4.09 -11.46
C LEU A 326 0.86 -4.95 -12.72
N TYR A 327 0.43 -6.20 -12.61
CA TYR A 327 0.19 -7.05 -13.79
C TYR A 327 -0.95 -6.50 -14.65
N ARG A 328 -2.07 -6.08 -14.04
CA ARG A 328 -3.15 -5.41 -14.79
C ARG A 328 -2.66 -4.15 -15.50
N LEU A 329 -1.83 -3.35 -14.84
CA LEU A 329 -1.24 -2.16 -15.46
C LEU A 329 -0.27 -2.49 -16.59
N GLN A 330 0.45 -3.61 -16.51
CA GLN A 330 1.31 -4.08 -17.59
C GLN A 330 0.49 -4.35 -18.86
N ASP A 331 -0.63 -5.06 -18.71
CA ASP A 331 -1.54 -5.35 -19.82
C ASP A 331 -2.15 -4.06 -20.40
N GLU A 332 -2.58 -3.14 -19.54
CA GLU A 332 -3.13 -1.84 -19.94
C GLU A 332 -2.11 -0.99 -20.71
N VAL A 333 -0.86 -0.92 -20.24
CA VAL A 333 0.21 -0.18 -20.94
C VAL A 333 0.52 -0.80 -22.30
N ALA A 334 0.52 -2.13 -22.41
CA ALA A 334 0.71 -2.83 -23.67
C ALA A 334 -0.43 -2.54 -24.66
N GLU A 335 -1.68 -2.55 -24.20
CA GLU A 335 -2.86 -2.19 -25.01
C GLU A 335 -2.77 -0.73 -25.49
N LEU A 336 -2.41 0.21 -24.61
CA LEU A 336 -2.23 1.60 -24.98
C LEU A 336 -1.09 1.81 -26.00
N ALA A 337 0.00 1.05 -25.88
CA ALA A 337 1.09 1.08 -26.85
C ALA A 337 0.66 0.59 -28.25
N LEU A 338 -0.14 -0.48 -28.30
CA LEU A 338 -0.74 -0.97 -29.54
C LEU A 338 -1.67 0.08 -30.16
N ARG A 339 -2.60 0.62 -29.37
CA ARG A 339 -3.55 1.66 -29.82
C ARG A 339 -2.85 2.92 -30.30
N ARG A 340 -1.77 3.34 -29.64
CA ARG A 340 -0.92 4.45 -30.11
C ARG A 340 -0.32 4.15 -31.49
N SER A 341 0.22 2.96 -31.69
CA SER A 341 0.82 2.56 -32.98
C SER A 341 -0.22 2.60 -34.10
N GLU A 342 -1.39 2.01 -33.87
CA GLU A 342 -2.48 2.00 -34.83
C GLU A 342 -2.91 3.43 -35.24
N LEU A 343 -3.08 4.32 -34.26
CA LEU A 343 -3.43 5.73 -34.55
C LEU A 343 -2.32 6.46 -35.31
N ALA A 344 -1.04 6.19 -35.00
CA ALA A 344 0.08 6.81 -35.69
C ALA A 344 0.14 6.36 -37.16
N ASP A 345 -0.08 5.07 -37.42
CA ASP A 345 -0.10 4.52 -38.78
C ASP A 345 -1.30 5.02 -39.58
N ARG A 346 -2.48 5.12 -38.96
CA ARG A 346 -3.66 5.74 -39.57
C ARG A 346 -3.45 7.22 -39.88
N ALA A 347 -2.85 7.98 -38.95
CA ALA A 347 -2.53 9.38 -39.18
C ALA A 347 -1.54 9.57 -40.34
N ARG A 348 -0.50 8.73 -40.40
CA ARG A 348 0.45 8.70 -41.51
C ARG A 348 -0.23 8.37 -42.84
N THR A 349 -1.12 7.38 -42.84
CA THR A 349 -1.87 6.97 -44.03
C THR A 349 -2.76 8.11 -44.52
N ALA A 350 -3.59 8.68 -43.63
CA ALA A 350 -4.46 9.81 -43.95
C ALA A 350 -3.66 11.02 -44.50
N ARG A 351 -2.49 11.33 -43.90
CA ARG A 351 -1.62 12.41 -44.40
C ARG A 351 -1.07 12.08 -45.80
N THR A 352 -0.68 10.83 -46.04
CA THR A 352 -0.16 10.35 -47.33
C THR A 352 -1.24 10.45 -48.41
N GLU A 353 -2.48 10.11 -48.10
CA GLU A 353 -3.62 10.26 -49.01
C GLU A 353 -3.85 11.71 -49.42
N ILE A 354 -3.65 12.66 -48.50
CA ILE A 354 -3.79 14.09 -48.80
C ILE A 354 -2.67 14.59 -49.73
N ILE A 355 -1.40 14.30 -49.42
CA ILE A 355 -0.23 15.00 -50.00
C ILE A 355 0.43 14.22 -51.15
N SER A 356 0.43 12.88 -51.11
CA SER A 356 1.28 12.06 -51.99
C SER A 356 0.52 11.19 -52.99
N GLY A 357 -0.83 11.15 -52.89
CA GLY A 357 -1.65 10.22 -53.67
C GLY A 357 -1.46 8.78 -53.23
N PHE A 358 -2.40 7.89 -53.56
CA PHE A 358 -2.24 6.47 -53.28
C PHE A 358 -1.11 5.90 -54.15
N ARG A 359 0.03 5.54 -53.55
CA ARG A 359 0.91 4.53 -54.14
C ARG A 359 0.28 3.19 -53.82
N SER A 360 -0.22 2.48 -54.84
CA SER A 360 -0.59 1.07 -54.63
C SER A 360 0.67 0.32 -54.15
N PRO A 361 0.54 -0.56 -53.13
CA PRO A 361 1.65 -1.36 -52.63
C PRO A 361 2.29 -2.22 -53.73
#